data_AF-A0A9X8QUR2-F1
#
_entry.id   AF-A0A9X8QUR2-F1
#
_cell.length_a   1.000
_cell.length_b   1.000
_cell.length_c   1.000
_cell.angle_alpha   90.00
_cell.angle_beta   90.00
_cell.angle_gamma   90.00
#
_symmetry.space_group_name_H-M   'P 1'
#
loop_
_entity.id
_entity.type
_entity.pdbx_description
1 polymer ?
#
loop_
_entity_poly.entity_id
_entity_poly.type
_entity_poly.pdbx_seq_one_letter_code
_entity_poly.pdbx_strand_id
1 'polypeptide(L)' 'MPSPQPRRRPAANAALHRIVQSRLRFDPRTQDYYERRTKEGKTRREIVRCLKRYAAREVFHLVRPVSGGSPS' A
#
# COMPACT_ATOMS: atom_id res chain seq x y z
N MET A 1 1.09 38.79 11.67
CA MET A 1 0.24 37.58 11.69
C MET A 1 0.77 36.60 10.65
N PRO A 2 1.44 35.49 11.01
CA PRO A 2 1.91 34.53 10.02
C PRO A 2 0.72 33.72 9.49
N SER A 3 0.52 33.76 8.17
CA SER A 3 -0.51 32.99 7.47
C SER A 3 -0.31 31.49 7.68
N PRO A 4 -1.38 30.70 7.94
CA PRO A 4 -1.25 29.26 8.12
C PRO A 4 -0.88 28.61 6.78
N GLN A 5 0.35 28.14 6.65
CA GLN A 5 0.76 27.39 5.46
C GLN A 5 -0.07 26.10 5.33
N PRO A 6 -0.52 25.73 4.12
CA PRO A 6 -1.28 24.52 3.90
C PRO A 6 -0.43 23.31 4.26
N ARG A 7 -0.85 22.55 5.28
CA ARG A 7 -0.23 21.28 5.66
C ARG A 7 -0.23 20.38 4.43
N ARG A 8 0.94 20.22 3.81
CA ARG A 8 1.18 19.40 2.61
C ARG A 8 0.72 17.96 2.89
N ARG A 9 -0.56 17.67 2.65
CA ARG A 9 -1.11 16.31 2.71
C ARG A 9 -0.53 15.56 1.50
N PRO A 10 0.28 14.51 1.67
CA PRO A 10 0.89 13.85 0.53
C PRO A 10 -0.23 13.14 -0.24
N ALA A 11 -0.61 13.65 -1.42
CA ALA A 11 -1.63 13.04 -2.28
C ALA A 11 -1.31 11.57 -2.60
N ALA A 12 -0.02 11.22 -2.64
CA ALA A 12 0.47 9.86 -2.78
C ALA A 12 -0.02 8.90 -1.67
N ASN A 13 -0.21 9.38 -0.43
CA ASN A 13 -0.71 8.55 0.67
C ASN A 13 -2.20 8.21 0.52
N ALA A 14 -2.97 9.06 -0.19
CA ALA A 14 -4.40 8.83 -0.43
C ALA A 14 -4.61 7.77 -1.51
N ALA A 15 -3.84 7.80 -2.60
CA ALA A 15 -3.90 6.80 -3.66
C ALA A 15 -3.55 5.39 -3.13
N LEU A 16 -2.46 5.28 -2.37
CA LEU A 16 -2.05 4.01 -1.75
C LEU A 16 -3.11 3.49 -0.77
N HIS A 17 -3.76 4.37 -0.02
CA HIS A 17 -4.85 3.96 0.86
C HIS A 17 -6.03 3.37 0.08
N ARG A 18 -6.39 3.97 -1.07
CA ARG A 18 -7.47 3.49 -1.94
C ARG A 18 -7.16 2.12 -2.56
N ILE A 19 -5.92 1.93 -3.03
CA ILE A 19 -5.45 0.65 -3.58
C ILE A 19 -5.54 -0.45 -2.50
N VAL A 20 -5.00 -0.18 -1.31
CA VAL A 20 -5.04 -1.15 -0.20
C VAL A 20 -6.47 -1.48 0.21
N GLN A 21 -7.36 -0.48 0.26
CA GLN A 21 -8.76 -0.70 0.61
C GLN A 21 -9.49 -1.54 -0.44
N SER A 22 -9.16 -1.35 -1.73
CA SER A 22 -9.69 -2.18 -2.82
C SER A 22 -9.16 -3.60 -2.73
N ARG A 23 -7.85 -3.79 -2.49
CA ARG A 23 -7.26 -5.13 -2.32
C ARG A 23 -7.80 -5.87 -1.10
N LEU A 24 -7.99 -5.20 0.03
CA LEU A 24 -8.67 -5.79 1.19
C LEU A 24 -10.08 -6.30 0.88
N ARG A 25 -10.75 -5.72 -0.13
CA ARG A 25 -12.12 -6.08 -0.51
C ARG A 25 -12.20 -7.14 -1.60
N PHE A 26 -11.25 -7.14 -2.54
CA PHE A 26 -11.30 -7.98 -3.75
C PHE A 26 -10.18 -9.02 -3.85
N ASP A 27 -9.07 -8.85 -3.12
CA ASP A 27 -7.92 -9.75 -3.18
C ASP A 27 -7.94 -10.74 -2.00
N PRO A 28 -8.26 -12.02 -2.23
CA PRO A 28 -8.36 -13.02 -1.16
C PRO A 28 -7.02 -13.23 -0.45
N ARG A 29 -5.89 -13.11 -1.16
CA ARG A 29 -4.55 -13.21 -0.58
C ARG A 29 -4.29 -12.12 0.48
N THR A 30 -4.78 -10.90 0.24
CA THR A 30 -4.72 -9.80 1.19
C THR A 30 -5.62 -10.04 2.41
N GLN A 31 -6.77 -10.70 2.22
CA GLN A 31 -7.66 -11.10 3.31
C GLN A 31 -7.03 -12.20 4.18
N ASP A 32 -6.47 -13.25 3.58
CA ASP A 32 -5.73 -14.29 4.31
C ASP A 32 -4.57 -13.70 5.11
N TYR A 33 -3.82 -12.76 4.52
CA TYR A 33 -2.76 -12.06 5.23
C TYR A 33 -3.30 -11.23 6.40
N TYR A 34 -4.44 -10.56 6.21
CA TYR A 34 -5.09 -9.81 7.27
C TYR A 34 -5.50 -10.72 8.42
N GLU A 35 -6.19 -11.83 8.14
CA GLU A 35 -6.63 -12.80 9.14
C GLU A 35 -5.46 -13.43 9.88
N ARG A 36 -4.42 -13.87 9.16
CA ARG A 36 -3.22 -14.43 9.78
C ARG A 36 -2.56 -13.44 10.75
N ARG A 37 -2.46 -12.18 10.35
CA ARG A 37 -1.86 -11.14 11.20
C ARG A 37 -2.75 -10.72 12.36
N THR A 38 -4.06 -10.80 12.19
CA THR A 38 -5.01 -10.64 13.30
C THR A 38 -4.87 -11.77 14.31
N LYS A 39 -4.68 -13.02 13.86
CA LYS A 39 -4.39 -14.17 14.73
C LYS A 39 -3.04 -14.06 15.44
N GLU A 40 -2.04 -13.44 14.82
CA GLU A 40 -0.75 -13.09 15.46
C GLU A 40 -0.86 -11.95 16.51
N GLY A 41 -2.04 -11.38 16.73
CA GLY A 41 -2.25 -10.31 17.71
C GLY A 41 -1.88 -8.92 17.22
N LYS A 42 -1.63 -8.73 15.91
CA LYS A 42 -1.33 -7.40 15.37
C LYS A 42 -2.56 -6.54 15.29
N THR A 43 -2.39 -5.26 15.59
CA THR A 43 -3.48 -4.31 15.46
C THR A 43 -3.82 -4.05 13.99
N ARG A 44 -5.09 -3.80 13.70
CA ARG A 44 -5.56 -3.44 12.34
C ARG A 44 -4.75 -2.31 11.72
N ARG A 45 -4.29 -1.34 12.53
CA ARG A 45 -3.43 -0.23 12.08
C ARG A 45 -2.08 -0.70 11.58
N GLU A 46 -1.43 -1.63 12.26
CA GLU A 46 -0.14 -2.19 11.85
C GLU A 46 -0.28 -3.03 10.59
N ILE A 47 -1.34 -3.83 10.50
CA ILE A 47 -1.64 -4.64 9.31
C ILE A 47 -1.82 -3.73 8.09
N VAL A 48 -2.67 -2.71 8.21
CA VAL A 48 -2.90 -1.73 7.13
C VAL A 48 -1.62 -0.97 6.77
N ARG A 49 -0.78 -0.62 7.74
CA ARG A 49 0.53 0.00 7.47
C ARG A 49 1.45 -0.94 6.68
N CYS A 50 1.47 -2.22 7.04
CA CYS A 50 2.25 -3.25 6.34
C CYS A 50 1.74 -3.43 4.91
N LEU A 51 0.41 -3.53 4.73
CA LEU A 51 -0.25 -3.66 3.43
C LEU A 51 0.00 -2.44 2.54
N LYS A 52 -0.03 -1.21 3.08
CA LYS A 52 0.35 0.00 2.34
C LYS A 52 1.77 -0.06 1.81
N ARG A 53 2.72 -0.52 2.63
CA ARG A 53 4.12 -0.66 2.21
C ARG A 53 4.30 -1.77 1.18
N TYR A 54 3.57 -2.87 1.32
CA TYR A 54 3.56 -3.97 0.36
C TYR A 54 2.98 -3.53 -0.99
N ALA A 55 1.81 -2.88 -0.98
CA ALA A 55 1.18 -2.36 -2.18
C ALA A 55 2.04 -1.30 -2.89
N ALA A 56 2.68 -0.40 -2.14
CA ALA A 56 3.61 0.56 -2.72
C ALA A 56 4.81 -0.12 -3.40
N ARG A 57 5.35 -1.19 -2.78
CA ARG A 57 6.43 -2.00 -3.37
C ARG A 57 5.98 -2.73 -4.63
N GLU A 58 4.81 -3.38 -4.61
CA GLU A 58 4.27 -4.04 -5.80
C GLU A 58 4.00 -3.06 -6.93
N VAL A 59 3.38 -1.92 -6.64
CA VAL A 59 3.15 -0.88 -7.66
C VAL A 59 4.48 -0.37 -8.21
N PHE A 60 5.50 -0.17 -7.38
CA PHE A 60 6.84 0.20 -7.84
C PHE A 60 7.47 -0.90 -8.72
N HIS A 61 7.29 -2.18 -8.38
CA HIS A 61 7.79 -3.30 -9.17
C HIS A 61 7.04 -3.48 -10.50
N LEU A 62 5.73 -3.20 -10.53
CA LEU A 62 4.89 -3.29 -11.72
C LEU A 62 5.07 -2.08 -12.66
N VAL A 63 5.29 -0.89 -12.10
CA VAL A 63 5.53 0.35 -12.85
C VAL A 63 6.97 0.46 -13.32
N ARG A 64 7.91 -0.19 -12.64
CA ARG A 64 9.24 -0.39 -13.22
C ARG A 64 9.01 -1.23 -14.47
N PRO A 65 9.18 -0.68 -15.69
CA PRO A 65 9.17 -1.54 -16.86
C PRO A 65 10.19 -2.63 -16.55
N VAL A 66 9.84 -3.88 -16.84
CA VAL A 66 10.91 -4.84 -17.09
C VAL A 66 11.76 -4.11 -18.13
N SER A 67 12.91 -3.59 -17.71
CA SER A 67 13.98 -3.26 -18.62
C SER A 67 14.19 -4.60 -19.28
N GLY A 68 13.54 -4.80 -20.43
CA GLY A 68 13.56 -6.02 -21.17
C GLY A 68 15.02 -6.26 -21.42
N GLY A 69 15.63 -7.08 -20.57
CA GLY A 69 16.87 -7.72 -20.89
C GLY A 69 16.52 -8.53 -22.11
N SER A 70 16.97 -8.03 -23.26
CA SER A 70 16.97 -8.75 -24.51
C SER A 70 17.46 -10.17 -24.24
N PRO A 71 16.68 -11.21 -24.53
CA PRO A 71 17.27 -12.44 -25.01
C PRO A 71 17.53 -12.24 -26.51
N SER A 72 18.78 -12.50 -26.90
CA SER A 72 19.38 -12.48 -28.24
C SER A 72 18.49 -12.89 -29.41
#